data_AF-A0A7S1DV69-F1
#
_entry.id   AF-A0A7S1DV69-F1
#
_cell.length_a   1.000
_cell.length_b   1.000
_cell.length_c   1.000
_cell.angle_alpha   90.00
_cell.angle_beta   90.00
_cell.angle_gamma   90.00
#
_symmetry.space_group_name_H-M   'P 1'
#
loop_
_entity.id
_entity.type
_entity.pdbx_description
1 polymer ?
#
loop_
_entity_poly.entity_id
_entity_poly.type
_entity_poly.pdbx_seq_one_letter_code
_entity_poly.pdbx_strand_id
1 'polypeptide(L)'
;GRAVLATRECTFKANKQLGVLVQSGARAEMQGDEVSRNGAHGLCMQLGGVLAARGCRCRDNKMSAVALLGVGSVGHVTGLNAANNGVDGVHVGQGASLKLLDSTIEASKRMGLSFSGEGTKANIQRVSVTESGKYGVLQVAGAEV
;
A
#
# COMPACT_ATOMS: atom_id res chain seq x y z
N GLY A 1 23.40 3.74 10.50
CA GLY A 1 22.19 3.06 10.99
C GLY A 1 21.08 3.24 9.98
N ARG A 2 20.24 2.23 9.77
CA ARG A 2 19.07 2.31 8.86
C ARG A 2 17.96 3.09 9.58
N ALA A 3 17.41 4.14 8.95
CA ALA A 3 16.39 4.98 9.58
C ALA A 3 15.08 4.19 9.81
N VAL A 4 14.47 4.36 10.99
CA VAL A 4 13.23 3.69 11.39
C VAL A 4 12.22 4.71 11.89
N LEU A 5 11.01 4.67 11.33
CA LEU A 5 9.82 5.34 11.86
C LEU A 5 8.96 4.29 12.58
N ALA A 6 8.59 4.54 13.84
CA ALA A 6 7.64 3.71 14.57
C ALA A 6 6.44 4.56 14.99
N THR A 7 5.23 4.11 14.63
CA THR A 7 3.98 4.84 14.90
C THR A 7 2.93 3.88 15.46
N ARG A 8 2.10 4.42 16.35
CA ARG A 8 0.95 3.72 16.89
C ARG A 8 -0.19 4.71 17.04
N GLU A 9 -1.35 4.36 16.50
CA GLU A 9 -2.60 5.12 16.63
C GLU A 9 -2.45 6.60 16.24
N CYS A 10 -1.55 6.88 15.30
CA CYS A 10 -1.27 8.19 14.77
C CYS A 10 -2.16 8.49 13.56
N THR A 11 -2.26 9.77 13.19
CA THR A 11 -3.04 10.22 12.02
C THR A 11 -2.17 10.99 11.04
N PHE A 12 -2.14 10.55 9.79
CA PHE A 12 -1.44 11.19 8.66
C PHE A 12 -2.46 11.62 7.62
N LYS A 13 -2.96 12.86 7.73
CA LYS A 13 -4.10 13.32 6.93
C LYS A 13 -3.88 14.64 6.21
N ALA A 14 -4.58 14.79 5.09
CA ALA A 14 -4.68 16.04 4.33
C ALA A 14 -3.33 16.64 3.91
N ASN A 15 -2.31 15.80 3.73
CA ASN A 15 -1.03 16.25 3.20
C ASN A 15 -1.12 16.53 1.70
N LYS A 16 -0.33 17.49 1.22
CA LYS A 16 -0.30 17.90 -0.19
C LYS A 16 0.02 16.73 -1.14
N GLN A 17 0.85 15.80 -0.70
CA GLN A 17 1.25 14.63 -1.47
C GLN A 17 0.99 13.34 -0.67
N LEU A 18 1.99 12.84 0.03
CA LEU A 18 1.96 11.51 0.65
C LEU A 18 1.59 11.62 2.13
N GLY A 19 0.93 10.59 2.67
CA GLY A 19 0.75 10.45 4.12
C GLY A 19 2.07 10.08 4.81
N VAL A 20 2.71 9.01 4.33
CA VAL A 20 4.03 8.56 4.77
C VAL A 20 4.85 8.11 3.56
N LEU A 21 6.08 8.63 3.44
CA LEU A 21 7.09 8.17 2.48
C LEU A 21 8.23 7.49 3.23
N VAL A 22 8.58 6.28 2.81
CA VAL A 22 9.74 5.56 3.29
C VAL A 22 10.58 5.18 2.09
N GLN A 23 11.84 5.62 2.09
CA GLN A 23 12.70 5.45 0.94
C GLN A 23 14.16 5.22 1.31
N SER A 24 14.98 4.89 0.32
CA SER A 24 16.43 4.75 0.46
C SER A 24 16.80 3.74 1.53
N GLY A 25 16.09 2.61 1.52
CA GLY A 25 16.25 1.59 2.53
C GLY A 25 15.69 1.96 3.90
N ALA A 26 14.97 3.05 4.15
CA ALA A 26 14.35 3.26 5.47
C ALA A 26 13.27 2.20 5.79
N ARG A 27 12.82 2.14 7.05
CA ARG A 27 11.73 1.28 7.51
C ARG A 27 10.65 2.08 8.24
N ALA A 28 9.39 1.74 8.02
CA ALA A 28 8.27 2.15 8.87
C ALA A 28 7.61 0.94 9.52
N GLU A 29 7.31 1.08 10.81
CA GLU A 29 6.55 0.14 11.64
C GLU A 29 5.30 0.86 12.15
N MET A 30 4.14 0.48 11.64
CA MET A 30 2.89 1.21 11.80
C MET A 30 1.82 0.31 12.41
N GLN A 31 1.12 0.82 13.43
CA GLN A 31 0.10 0.04 14.14
C GLN A 31 -1.15 0.87 14.43
N GLY A 32 -2.29 0.46 13.85
CA GLY A 32 -3.58 1.11 14.12
C GLY A 32 -3.66 2.55 13.62
N ASP A 33 -2.77 2.95 12.72
CA ASP A 33 -2.69 4.33 12.23
C ASP A 33 -3.80 4.62 11.19
N GLU A 34 -4.21 5.89 11.13
CA GLU A 34 -5.18 6.42 10.17
C GLU A 34 -4.46 7.30 9.13
N VAL A 35 -4.57 6.94 7.86
CA VAL A 35 -3.86 7.60 6.76
C VAL A 35 -4.88 8.01 5.69
N SER A 36 -5.25 9.28 5.63
CA SER A 36 -6.39 9.67 4.79
C SER A 36 -6.35 11.04 4.15
N ARG A 37 -7.07 11.18 3.03
CA ARG A 37 -7.23 12.45 2.30
C ARG A 37 -5.92 13.08 1.84
N ASN A 38 -4.87 12.27 1.63
CA ASN A 38 -3.60 12.77 1.11
C ASN A 38 -3.68 12.99 -0.41
N GLY A 39 -2.97 14.00 -0.90
CA GLY A 39 -3.02 14.43 -2.30
C GLY A 39 -2.44 13.44 -3.32
N ALA A 40 -1.83 12.36 -2.86
CA ALA A 40 -1.24 11.28 -3.64
C ALA A 40 -1.54 9.93 -2.96
N HIS A 41 -0.53 9.13 -2.65
CA HIS A 41 -0.67 7.86 -1.93
C HIS A 41 -0.76 8.07 -0.41
N GLY A 42 -1.41 7.15 0.30
CA GLY A 42 -1.37 7.12 1.76
C GLY A 42 0.01 6.71 2.26
N LEU A 43 0.37 5.44 2.06
CA LEU A 43 1.66 4.85 2.42
C LEU A 43 2.47 4.53 1.16
N CYS A 44 3.67 5.08 1.04
CA CYS A 44 4.50 4.92 -0.15
C CYS A 44 5.90 4.43 0.20
N MET A 45 6.26 3.25 -0.32
CA MET A 45 7.62 2.71 -0.25
C MET A 45 8.33 2.93 -1.58
N GLN A 46 9.53 3.49 -1.55
CA GLN A 46 10.36 3.73 -2.73
C GLN A 46 11.81 3.31 -2.49
N LEU A 47 12.56 2.99 -3.55
CA LEU A 47 14.02 2.82 -3.49
C LEU A 47 14.47 1.92 -2.31
N GLY A 48 13.86 0.74 -2.16
CA GLY A 48 14.19 -0.20 -1.08
C GLY A 48 13.49 0.07 0.28
N GLY A 49 12.51 0.98 0.31
CA GLY A 49 11.72 1.28 1.51
C GLY A 49 10.94 0.06 2.00
N VAL A 50 10.82 -0.08 3.33
CA VAL A 50 10.16 -1.23 3.95
C VAL A 50 9.02 -0.80 4.85
N LEU A 51 7.83 -1.33 4.60
CA LEU A 51 6.64 -1.15 5.44
C LEU A 51 6.35 -2.42 6.22
N ALA A 52 6.17 -2.29 7.53
CA ALA A 52 5.43 -3.24 8.35
C ALA A 52 4.21 -2.52 8.93
N ALA A 53 3.01 -2.89 8.50
CA ALA A 53 1.77 -2.23 8.91
C ALA A 53 0.76 -3.25 9.46
N ARG A 54 0.17 -2.94 10.63
CA ARG A 54 -0.85 -3.78 11.27
C ARG A 54 -2.08 -2.98 11.67
N GLY A 55 -3.25 -3.38 11.19
CA GLY A 55 -4.53 -2.79 11.61
C GLY A 55 -4.72 -1.34 11.18
N CYS A 56 -3.96 -0.87 10.18
CA CYS A 56 -4.04 0.52 9.73
C CYS A 56 -5.26 0.73 8.82
N ARG A 57 -5.79 1.95 8.85
CA ARG A 57 -6.88 2.41 7.99
C ARG A 57 -6.32 3.42 7.00
N CYS A 58 -6.46 3.14 5.71
CA CYS A 58 -5.89 3.96 4.66
C CYS A 58 -6.94 4.30 3.59
N ARG A 59 -7.52 5.50 3.66
CA ARG A 59 -8.74 5.81 2.90
C ARG A 59 -8.76 7.21 2.32
N ASP A 60 -9.59 7.40 1.30
CA ASP A 60 -9.84 8.71 0.68
C ASP A 60 -8.56 9.38 0.12
N ASN A 61 -7.48 8.64 -0.13
CA ASN A 61 -6.26 9.20 -0.73
C ASN A 61 -6.47 9.34 -2.24
N LYS A 62 -5.91 10.39 -2.86
CA LYS A 62 -6.17 10.69 -4.28
C LYS A 62 -5.61 9.62 -5.23
N MET A 63 -4.61 8.86 -4.81
CA MET A 63 -4.05 7.74 -5.57
C MET A 63 -4.30 6.42 -4.84
N SER A 64 -3.25 5.79 -4.30
CA SER A 64 -3.36 4.46 -3.70
C SER A 64 -3.29 4.50 -2.18
N ALA A 65 -3.94 3.53 -1.51
CA ALA A 65 -3.81 3.39 -0.06
C ALA A 65 -2.37 3.00 0.31
N VAL A 66 -1.86 1.95 -0.33
CA VAL A 66 -0.47 1.50 -0.23
C VAL A 66 0.12 1.42 -1.63
N ALA A 67 1.31 1.99 -1.81
CA ALA A 67 2.07 1.92 -3.06
C ALA A 67 3.51 1.46 -2.76
N LEU A 68 3.90 0.31 -3.32
CA LEU A 68 5.26 -0.18 -3.29
C LEU A 68 5.87 0.05 -4.68
N LEU A 69 6.78 1.01 -4.76
CA LEU A 69 7.30 1.51 -6.02
C LEU A 69 8.81 1.24 -6.11
N GLY A 70 9.22 0.58 -7.18
CA GLY A 70 10.62 0.33 -7.49
C GLY A 70 11.24 -0.83 -6.76
N VAL A 71 12.39 -1.24 -7.31
CA VAL A 71 13.11 -2.45 -6.92
C VAL A 71 13.46 -2.45 -5.43
N GLY A 72 13.17 -3.58 -4.78
CA GLY A 72 13.52 -3.81 -3.38
C GLY A 72 12.58 -3.13 -2.37
N SER A 73 11.55 -2.40 -2.81
CA SER A 73 10.49 -1.93 -1.92
C SER A 73 9.68 -3.11 -1.40
N VAL A 74 9.46 -3.19 -0.09
CA VAL A 74 8.80 -4.33 0.57
C VAL A 74 7.66 -3.87 1.45
N GLY A 75 6.52 -4.56 1.37
CA GLY A 75 5.40 -4.37 2.29
C GLY A 75 5.00 -5.66 2.99
N HIS A 76 4.96 -5.63 4.32
CA HIS A 76 4.32 -6.64 5.15
C HIS A 76 3.11 -6.00 5.83
N VAL A 77 1.92 -6.31 5.35
CA VAL A 77 0.69 -5.61 5.73
C VAL A 77 -0.34 -6.63 6.22
N THR A 78 -0.91 -6.39 7.39
CA THR A 78 -1.94 -7.26 7.98
C THR A 78 -3.07 -6.43 8.56
N GLY A 79 -4.33 -6.81 8.36
CA GLY A 79 -5.45 -6.04 8.92
C GLY A 79 -5.62 -4.66 8.28
N LEU A 80 -5.19 -4.46 7.03
CA LEU A 80 -5.39 -3.19 6.33
C LEU A 80 -6.87 -3.03 6.01
N ASN A 81 -7.42 -1.86 6.34
CA ASN A 81 -8.68 -1.40 5.79
C ASN A 81 -8.38 -0.27 4.80
N ALA A 82 -8.53 -0.53 3.50
CA ALA A 82 -8.38 0.46 2.46
C ALA A 82 -9.73 0.75 1.79
N ALA A 83 -10.15 2.01 1.76
CA ALA A 83 -11.45 2.40 1.22
C ALA A 83 -11.39 3.70 0.42
N ASN A 84 -12.19 3.83 -0.64
CA ASN A 84 -12.40 5.08 -1.38
C ASN A 84 -11.12 5.74 -1.94
N ASN A 85 -10.10 4.94 -2.28
CA ASN A 85 -8.85 5.45 -2.83
C ASN A 85 -8.99 5.73 -4.33
N GLY A 86 -8.38 6.81 -4.79
CA GLY A 86 -8.66 7.42 -6.09
C GLY A 86 -8.10 6.69 -7.30
N VAL A 87 -7.19 5.73 -7.11
CA VAL A 87 -6.64 4.90 -8.18
C VAL A 87 -6.72 3.43 -7.78
N ASP A 88 -5.82 2.96 -6.93
CA ASP A 88 -5.77 1.54 -6.54
C ASP A 88 -5.88 1.39 -5.02
N GLY A 89 -6.45 0.29 -4.51
CA GLY A 89 -6.39 0.01 -3.08
C GLY A 89 -4.95 -0.25 -2.64
N VAL A 90 -4.30 -1.23 -3.27
CA VAL A 90 -2.86 -1.49 -3.14
C VAL A 90 -2.23 -1.64 -4.53
N HIS A 91 -1.11 -0.95 -4.75
CA HIS A 91 -0.31 -1.06 -5.96
C HIS A 91 1.10 -1.57 -5.62
N VAL A 92 1.56 -2.57 -6.37
CA VAL A 92 2.92 -3.12 -6.31
C VAL A 92 3.53 -3.07 -7.70
N GLY A 93 4.57 -2.25 -7.84
CA GLY A 93 5.28 -2.03 -9.08
C GLY A 93 6.55 -2.88 -9.24
N GLN A 94 7.22 -2.67 -10.37
CA GLN A 94 8.42 -3.40 -10.80
C GLN A 94 9.43 -3.66 -9.66
N GLY A 95 9.76 -4.94 -9.47
CA GLY A 95 10.76 -5.41 -8.51
C GLY A 95 10.39 -5.23 -7.03
N ALA A 96 9.16 -4.84 -6.70
CA ALA A 96 8.67 -4.72 -5.33
C ALA A 96 8.00 -6.01 -4.86
N SER A 97 7.93 -6.20 -3.54
CA SER A 97 7.28 -7.38 -2.94
C SER A 97 6.25 -7.04 -1.87
N LEU A 98 5.12 -7.73 -1.89
CA LEU A 98 4.03 -7.55 -0.93
C LEU A 98 3.65 -8.88 -0.25
N LYS A 99 3.47 -8.84 1.07
CA LYS A 99 2.67 -9.81 1.81
C LYS A 99 1.47 -9.07 2.40
N LEU A 100 0.26 -9.43 1.97
CA LEU A 100 -0.99 -8.82 2.42
C LEU A 100 -1.91 -9.88 3.03
N LEU A 101 -2.24 -9.71 4.31
CA LEU A 101 -3.02 -10.67 5.08
C LEU A 101 -4.23 -10.01 5.73
N ASP A 102 -5.33 -10.75 5.87
CA ASP A 102 -6.46 -10.36 6.72
C ASP A 102 -6.96 -8.93 6.47
N SER A 103 -7.07 -8.54 5.20
CA SER A 103 -7.27 -7.14 4.81
C SER A 103 -8.55 -6.96 3.99
N THR A 104 -9.12 -5.76 4.07
CA THR A 104 -10.30 -5.37 3.31
C THR A 104 -9.93 -4.20 2.41
N ILE A 105 -10.20 -4.36 1.13
CA ILE A 105 -10.00 -3.35 0.10
C ILE A 105 -11.36 -3.08 -0.55
N GLU A 106 -11.85 -1.86 -0.41
CA GLU A 106 -13.20 -1.48 -0.83
C GLU A 106 -13.17 -0.19 -1.66
N ALA A 107 -14.08 -0.07 -2.62
CA ALA A 107 -14.39 1.18 -3.32
C ALA A 107 -13.17 1.90 -3.92
N SER A 108 -12.21 1.16 -4.48
CA SER A 108 -11.08 1.76 -5.20
C SER A 108 -11.48 2.13 -6.63
N LYS A 109 -11.25 3.38 -7.06
CA LYS A 109 -11.83 3.90 -8.31
C LYS A 109 -11.38 3.16 -9.58
N ARG A 110 -10.26 2.45 -9.54
CA ARG A 110 -9.75 1.68 -10.67
C ARG A 110 -9.51 0.21 -10.28
N MET A 111 -8.46 -0.09 -9.55
CA MET A 111 -8.15 -1.47 -9.15
C MET A 111 -8.26 -1.65 -7.64
N GLY A 112 -8.72 -2.80 -7.16
CA GLY A 112 -8.58 -3.11 -5.75
C GLY A 112 -7.12 -3.39 -5.41
N LEU A 113 -6.55 -4.40 -6.10
CA LEU A 113 -5.14 -4.76 -6.04
C LEU A 113 -4.55 -4.73 -7.45
N SER A 114 -3.37 -4.14 -7.60
CA SER A 114 -2.64 -4.10 -8.88
C SER A 114 -1.18 -4.51 -8.70
N PHE A 115 -0.76 -5.48 -9.50
CA PHE A 115 0.60 -6.03 -9.54
C PHE A 115 1.15 -5.93 -10.95
N SER A 116 2.26 -5.22 -11.15
CA SER A 116 2.79 -4.97 -12.49
C SER A 116 4.30 -4.75 -12.52
N GLY A 117 4.93 -5.22 -13.59
CA GLY A 117 6.36 -5.04 -13.84
C GLY A 117 7.15 -6.26 -13.42
N GLU A 118 8.29 -6.46 -14.09
CA GLU A 118 9.16 -7.61 -13.89
C GLU A 118 9.67 -7.71 -12.44
N GLY A 119 9.74 -8.93 -11.93
CA GLY A 119 10.23 -9.20 -10.57
C GLY A 119 9.27 -8.78 -9.45
N THR A 120 8.07 -8.32 -9.80
CA THR A 120 7.02 -8.02 -8.82
C THR A 120 6.53 -9.31 -8.18
N LYS A 121 6.48 -9.35 -6.85
CA LYS A 121 5.99 -10.52 -6.11
C LYS A 121 4.91 -10.14 -5.12
N ALA A 122 3.85 -10.92 -5.03
CA ALA A 122 2.85 -10.74 -4.01
C ALA A 122 2.46 -12.08 -3.39
N ASN A 123 2.02 -12.02 -2.14
CA ASN A 123 1.33 -13.11 -1.47
C ASN A 123 0.13 -12.48 -0.77
N ILE A 124 -1.07 -12.86 -1.20
CA ILE A 124 -2.33 -12.35 -0.65
C ILE A 124 -3.12 -13.49 -0.02
N GLN A 125 -3.52 -13.34 1.25
CA GLN A 125 -4.31 -14.37 1.95
C GLN A 125 -5.38 -13.73 2.83
N ARG A 126 -6.60 -14.26 2.76
CA ARG A 126 -7.75 -13.75 3.54
C ARG A 126 -7.97 -12.25 3.29
N VAL A 127 -7.93 -11.86 2.01
CA VAL A 127 -8.16 -10.48 1.57
C VAL A 127 -9.52 -10.42 0.87
N SER A 128 -10.38 -9.50 1.33
CA SER A 128 -11.61 -9.17 0.63
C SER A 128 -11.38 -7.96 -0.27
N VAL A 129 -11.81 -8.05 -1.52
CA VAL A 129 -11.73 -6.95 -2.49
C VAL A 129 -13.09 -6.73 -3.12
N THR A 130 -13.71 -5.59 -2.84
CA THR A 130 -15.08 -5.27 -3.25
C THR A 130 -15.17 -3.88 -3.87
N GLU A 131 -16.17 -3.68 -4.72
CA GLU A 131 -16.53 -2.36 -5.28
C GLU A 131 -15.40 -1.63 -6.04
N SER A 132 -14.46 -2.37 -6.62
CA SER A 132 -13.42 -1.78 -7.49
C SER A 132 -14.00 -1.34 -8.83
N GLY A 133 -13.63 -0.15 -9.29
CA GLY A 133 -14.23 0.45 -10.49
C GLY A 133 -13.93 -0.26 -11.81
N LYS A 134 -12.79 -0.96 -11.93
CA LYS A 134 -12.43 -1.74 -13.14
C LYS A 134 -12.18 -3.22 -12.84
N TYR A 135 -11.22 -3.53 -11.96
CA TYR A 135 -10.93 -4.91 -11.58
C TYR A 135 -10.72 -5.02 -10.06
N GLY A 136 -11.20 -6.10 -9.45
CA GLY A 136 -10.84 -6.44 -8.07
C GLY A 136 -9.33 -6.64 -7.95
N VAL A 137 -8.79 -7.55 -8.76
CA VAL A 137 -7.35 -7.85 -8.82
C VAL A 137 -6.87 -7.76 -10.27
N LEU A 138 -5.79 -7.03 -10.51
CA LEU A 138 -5.08 -6.99 -11.78
C LEU A 138 -3.65 -7.51 -11.59
N GLN A 139 -3.31 -8.57 -12.29
CA GLN A 139 -1.94 -9.05 -12.45
C GLN A 139 -1.53 -8.85 -13.92
N VAL A 140 -0.40 -8.17 -14.13
CA VAL A 140 0.20 -7.98 -15.45
C VAL A 140 1.41 -8.89 -15.61
N ALA A 141 1.73 -9.27 -16.84
CA ALA A 141 2.91 -10.08 -17.15
C ALA A 141 4.18 -9.58 -16.43
N GLY A 142 4.96 -10.52 -15.90
CA GLY A 142 6.16 -10.25 -15.10
C GLY A 142 5.93 -10.15 -13.60
N ALA A 143 4.67 -10.11 -13.14
CA ALA A 143 4.31 -10.21 -11.73
C ALA A 143 3.91 -11.65 -11.35
N GLU A 144 4.31 -12.08 -10.15
CA GLU A 144 3.98 -13.35 -9.50
C GLU A 144 3.12 -13.06 -8.26
N VAL A 145 1.92 -13.64 -8.14
CA VAL A 145 0.92 -13.34 -7.08
C VAL A 145 0.39 -14.63 -6.48
#